data_AF-A0A392VH09-F1
#
_entry.id   AF-A0A392VH09-F1
#
_cell.length_a   1.000
_cell.length_b   1.000
_cell.length_c   1.000
_cell.angle_alpha   90.00
_cell.angle_beta   90.00
_cell.angle_gamma   90.00
#
_symmetry.space_group_name_H-M   'P 1'
#
loop_
_entity.id
_entity.type
_entity.pdbx_description
1 polymer ?
#
loop_
_entity_poly.entity_id
_entity_poly.type
_entity_poly.pdbx_seq_one_letter_code
_entity_poly.pdbx_strand_id
1 'polypeptide(L)' 'MTTAYTLDNTESPLRDAMGEDLSTPWAYGSGHVNPQKALSPGLVYDIDTNDYIAFLCSLNY' A
#
# COMPACT_ATOMS: atom_id res chain seq x y z
N MET A 1 2.82 0.97 -1.56
CA MET A 1 3.24 0.16 -2.73
C MET A 1 2.51 0.64 -3.97
N THR A 2 3.21 0.79 -5.09
CA THR A 2 2.72 1.54 -6.27
C THR A 2 2.03 0.69 -7.33
N THR A 3 2.18 -0.64 -7.29
CA THR A 3 1.71 -1.55 -8.34
C THR A 3 0.46 -2.35 -7.95
N ALA A 4 -0.01 -2.21 -6.71
CA ALA A 4 -1.23 -2.82 -6.22
C ALA A 4 -2.48 -2.22 -6.90
N TYR A 5 -3.60 -2.94 -6.84
CA TYR A 5 -4.89 -2.49 -7.37
C TYR A 5 -5.96 -2.46 -6.28
N THR A 6 -6.94 -1.58 -6.45
CA THR A 6 -7.99 -1.30 -5.45
C THR A 6 -9.40 -1.68 -5.92
N LEU A 7 -9.50 -2.40 -7.04
CA LEU A 7 -10.76 -2.88 -7.61
C LEU A 7 -10.83 -4.41 -7.55
N ASP A 8 -12.00 -4.96 -7.30
CA ASP A 8 -12.25 -6.40 -7.36
C ASP A 8 -12.47 -6.89 -8.81
N ASN A 9 -12.80 -8.17 -8.96
CA ASN A 9 -13.10 -8.79 -10.25
C ASN A 9 -14.42 -8.32 -10.88
N THR A 10 -15.20 -7.50 -10.18
CA THR A 10 -16.42 -6.83 -10.69
C THR A 10 -16.16 -5.37 -11.07
N GLU A 11 -14.89 -4.93 -11.05
CA GLU A 11 -14.47 -3.54 -11.24
C GLU A 11 -15.00 -2.58 -10.16
N SER A 12 -15.47 -3.12 -9.03
CA SER A 12 -15.95 -2.34 -7.88
C SER A 12 -14.82 -2.12 -6.87
N PRO A 13 -14.87 -1.05 -6.05
CA PRO A 13 -13.90 -0.87 -4.98
C PRO A 13 -13.92 -2.07 -4.01
N LEU A 14 -12.75 -2.44 -3.49
CA LEU A 14 -12.62 -3.51 -2.50
C LEU A 14 -13.57 -3.28 -1.31
N ARG A 15 -14.19 -4.35 -0.83
CA ARG A 15 -15.13 -4.33 0.30
C ARG A 15 -14.50 -4.89 1.56
N ASP A 16 -14.93 -4.40 2.70
CA ASP A 16 -14.65 -5.07 3.97
C ASP A 16 -15.38 -6.42 4.00
N ALA A 17 -14.79 -7.43 4.62
CA ALA A 17 -15.41 -8.73 4.81
C ALA A 17 -16.42 -8.74 5.98
N MET A 18 -16.24 -7.84 6.95
CA MET A 18 -17.06 -7.79 8.18
C MET A 18 -18.28 -6.88 8.05
N GLY A 19 -18.27 -5.93 7.12
CA GLY A 19 -19.39 -5.05 6.80
C GLY A 19 -19.53 -4.90 5.30
N GLU A 20 -20.74 -4.68 4.78
CA GLU A 20 -20.96 -4.37 3.36
C GLU A 20 -20.36 -3.01 2.94
N ASP A 21 -19.56 -2.39 3.79
CA ASP A 21 -18.89 -1.13 3.55
C ASP A 21 -17.68 -1.28 2.61
N LEU A 22 -17.29 -0.15 2.03
CA LEU A 22 -16.07 -0.08 1.24
C LEU A 22 -14.85 -0.22 2.15
N SER A 23 -13.91 -1.07 1.74
CA SER A 23 -12.63 -1.20 2.43
C SER A 23 -11.83 0.09 2.27
N THR A 24 -11.06 0.42 3.30
CA THR A 24 -10.18 1.58 3.30
C THR A 24 -8.71 1.17 3.22
N PRO A 25 -7.80 2.11 2.91
CA PRO A 25 -6.35 1.87 3.00
C PRO A 25 -5.88 1.41 4.39
N TRP A 26 -6.66 1.64 5.46
CA TRP A 26 -6.34 1.11 6.79
C TRP A 26 -6.47 -0.42 6.86
N ALA A 27 -7.27 -1.03 5.99
CA ALA A 27 -7.47 -2.48 5.93
C ALA A 27 -6.58 -3.14 4.86
N TYR A 28 -6.48 -2.57 3.66
CA TYR A 28 -5.73 -3.19 2.54
C TYR A 28 -4.39 -2.52 2.21
N GLY A 29 -3.99 -1.46 2.93
CA GLY A 29 -2.80 -0.67 2.60
C GLY A 29 -2.92 -0.02 1.22
N SER A 30 -2.08 -0.47 0.28
CA SER A 30 -2.10 0.04 -1.10
C SER A 30 -3.03 -0.73 -2.05
N GLY A 31 -3.64 -1.84 -1.60
CA GLY A 31 -4.55 -2.66 -2.38
C GLY A 31 -4.08 -4.11 -2.51
N HIS A 32 -4.74 -4.88 -3.38
CA HIS A 32 -4.36 -6.26 -3.66
C HIS A 32 -3.12 -6.33 -4.56
N VAL A 33 -2.29 -7.35 -4.35
CA VAL A 33 -1.00 -7.49 -5.05
C VAL A 33 -1.19 -7.72 -6.55
N ASN A 34 -0.39 -7.04 -7.38
CA ASN A 34 -0.24 -7.36 -8.80
C ASN A 34 1.20 -7.82 -9.08
N PRO A 35 1.47 -9.14 -9.08
CA PRO A 35 2.83 -9.66 -9.25
C PRO A 35 3.46 -9.28 -10.59
N GLN A 36 2.65 -9.25 -11.66
CA GLN A 36 3.13 -8.91 -13.00
C GLN A 36 3.57 -7.44 -13.09
N LYS A 37 2.78 -6.51 -12.54
CA LYS A 37 3.17 -5.09 -12.48
C LYS A 37 4.32 -4.84 -11.51
N ALA A 38 4.40 -5.59 -10.41
CA ALA A 38 5.48 -5.47 -9.43
C ALA A 38 6.87 -5.79 -10.00
N LEU A 39 6.95 -6.60 -11.07
CA LEU A 39 8.21 -6.91 -11.75
C LEU A 39 8.85 -5.67 -12.42
N SER A 40 8.04 -4.73 -12.91
CA SER A 40 8.49 -3.50 -13.56
C SER A 40 7.64 -2.32 -13.09
N PRO A 41 7.90 -1.79 -11.88
CA PRO A 41 7.06 -0.77 -11.25
C PRO A 41 7.22 0.64 -11.84
N GLY A 42 8.19 0.84 -12.75
CA GLY A 42 8.58 2.15 -13.28
C GLY A 42 9.39 2.99 -12.30
N LEU A 43 8.83 3.26 -11.11
CA LEU A 43 9.49 3.97 -10.01
C LEU A 43 9.46 3.15 -8.72
N VAL A 44 10.55 3.19 -7.96
CA VAL A 44 10.67 2.64 -6.61
C VAL A 44 10.94 3.79 -5.65
N TYR A 45 10.18 3.83 -4.55
CA TYR A 45 10.47 4.69 -3.41
C TYR A 45 11.43 3.95 -2.50
N ASP A 46 12.72 4.26 -2.62
CA ASP A 46 13.79 3.59 -1.87
C ASP A 46 14.08 4.33 -0.55
N ILE A 47 14.60 3.60 0.44
CA ILE A 47 14.94 4.13 1.77
C ILE A 47 16.02 3.28 2.42
N ASP A 48 16.94 3.90 3.17
CA ASP A 48 17.98 3.19 3.91
C ASP A 48 17.80 3.28 5.44
N THR A 49 18.70 2.64 6.19
CA THR A 49 18.63 2.62 7.66
C THR A 49 18.87 4.01 8.28
N ASN A 50 19.65 4.89 7.65
CA ASN A 50 19.90 6.24 8.14
C ASN A 50 18.66 7.12 8.03
N ASP A 51 17.84 6.94 6.99
CA ASP A 51 16.56 7.63 6.86
C ASP A 51 15.61 7.28 8.02
N TYR A 52 15.56 6.01 8.41
CA TYR A 52 14.79 5.57 9.59
C TYR A 52 15.35 6.16 10.89
N ILE A 53 16.67 6.25 11.05
CA ILE A 53 17.31 6.89 12.20
C ILE A 53 16.94 8.38 12.25
N ALA A 54 17.05 9.08 11.11
CA ALA A 54 16.68 10.49 11.00
C ALA A 54 15.20 10.72 11.36
N PHE A 55 14.31 9.86 10.88
CA PHE A 55 12.89 9.88 11.25
C PHE A 55 12.71 9.72 12.76
N LEU A 56 13.34 8.72 13.38
CA LEU A 56 13.22 8.49 14.83
C LEU A 56 13.78 9.65 15.66
N CYS A 57 14.92 10.22 15.28
CA CYS A 57 15.49 11.40 15.93
C CYS A 57 14.57 12.62 15.82
N SER A 58 13.80 12.75 14.73
CA SER A 58 12.85 13.86 14.55
C SER A 58 11.65 13.82 15.50
N LEU A 59 11.36 12.65 16.11
CA LEU A 59 10.24 12.48 17.04
C LEU A 59 10.51 13.07 18.43
N ASN A 60 11.74 13.56 18.70
CA ASN A 60 12.15 14.16 19.97
C ASN A 60 11.86 13.27 21.21
N TYR A 61 12.14 11.97 21.11
CA TYR A 61 12.20 11.09 22.27
C TYR A 61 13.40 11.38 23.18
#